data_AF-A0A934CZL4-F1
#
_entry.id   AF-A0A934CZL4-F1
#
_cell.length_a   1.000
_cell.length_b   1.000
_cell.length_c   1.000
_cell.angle_alpha   90.00
_cell.angle_beta   90.00
_cell.angle_gamma   90.00
#
_symmetry.space_group_name_H-M   'P 1'
#
loop_
_entity.id
_entity.type
_entity.pdbx_description
1 polymer ?
#
loop_
_entity_poly.entity_id
_entity_poly.type
_entity_poly.pdbx_seq_one_letter_code
_entity_poly.pdbx_strand_id
1 'polypeptide(L)' 'MLPDAPLVDNFDEKAETILHPLFDMVWQACGWPQSKNYNDKGEWTGR' A
#
# COMPACT_ATOMS: atom_id res chain seq x y z
N MET A 1 -6.16 12.66 7.59
CA MET A 1 -5.87 11.74 8.70
C MET A 1 -5.03 10.63 8.11
N LEU A 2 -3.81 10.39 8.59
CA LEU A 2 -3.09 9.16 8.22
C LEU A 2 -3.91 7.99 8.79
N PRO A 3 -4.24 6.93 8.03
CA PRO A 3 -4.65 5.67 8.64
C PRO A 3 -3.58 5.24 9.64
N ASP A 4 -4.05 4.69 10.76
CA ASP A 4 -3.16 4.00 11.68
C ASP A 4 -2.38 2.95 10.88
N ALA A 5 -1.08 2.86 11.15
CA ALA A 5 -0.27 1.84 10.50
C ALA A 5 -0.90 0.47 10.80
N PRO A 6 -1.06 -0.41 9.80
CA PRO A 6 -1.62 -1.73 10.01
C PRO A 6 -0.80 -2.46 11.08
N LEU A 7 -1.49 -2.87 12.14
CA LEU A 7 -0.92 -3.75 13.16
C LEU A 7 -0.65 -5.10 12.50
N VAL A 8 0.63 -5.45 12.39
CA VAL A 8 1.03 -6.77 11.86
C VAL A 8 0.80 -7.80 12.94
N ASP A 9 -0.31 -8.54 12.84
CA ASP A 9 -0.68 -9.64 13.73
C ASP A 9 -0.39 -11.02 13.13
N ASN A 10 -0.11 -11.07 11.83
CA ASN A 10 0.22 -12.27 11.06
C ASN A 10 1.42 -12.02 10.13
N PHE A 11 2.41 -12.91 10.18
CA PHE A 11 3.60 -12.87 9.32
C PHE A 11 3.50 -13.77 8.09
N ASP A 12 2.43 -14.55 7.93
CA ASP A 12 2.17 -15.33 6.72
C ASP A 12 1.65 -14.46 5.57
N GLU A 13 1.14 -13.26 5.89
CA GLU A 13 0.73 -12.30 4.90
C GLU A 13 1.94 -11.56 4.34
N LYS A 14 1.95 -11.38 3.01
CA LYS A 14 3.06 -10.70 2.34
C LYS A 14 3.09 -9.23 2.74
N ALA A 15 4.28 -8.74 3.07
CA ALA A 15 4.49 -7.34 3.45
C ALA A 15 3.97 -6.36 2.39
N GLU A 16 4.10 -6.70 1.09
CA GLU A 16 3.57 -5.84 0.04
C GLU A 16 2.04 -5.64 0.11
N THR A 17 1.29 -6.63 0.58
CA THR A 17 -0.16 -6.56 0.74
C THR A 17 -0.52 -5.65 1.92
N ILE A 18 0.13 -5.88 3.06
CA ILE A 18 -0.08 -5.11 4.29
C ILE A 18 0.22 -3.63 4.06
N LEU A 19 1.30 -3.32 3.34
CA LEU A 19 1.79 -1.96 3.16
C LEU A 19 1.07 -1.19 2.03
N HIS A 20 0.26 -1.85 1.20
CA HIS A 20 -0.40 -1.22 0.05
C HIS A 20 -1.19 0.05 0.42
N PRO A 21 -2.03 0.08 1.47
CA PRO A 21 -2.77 1.29 1.84
C PRO A 21 -1.85 2.46 2.24
N LEU A 22 -0.66 2.18 2.79
CA LEU A 22 0.31 3.21 3.15
C LEU A 22 0.96 3.82 1.91
N PHE A 23 1.31 3.00 0.91
CA PHE A 23 1.84 3.50 -0.36
C PHE A 23 0.81 4.34 -1.11
N ASP A 24 -0.45 3.89 -1.15
CA ASP A 24 -1.54 4.66 -1.75
C ASP A 24 -1.68 6.02 -1.12
N MET A 25 -1.62 6.10 0.21
CA MET A 25 -1.71 7.36 0.94
C MET A 25 -0.60 8.35 0.55
N VAL A 26 0.65 7.87 0.42
CA VAL A 26 1.77 8.73 0.01
C VAL A 26 1.54 9.29 -1.40
N TRP A 27 0.99 8.49 -2.32
CA TRP A 27 0.70 8.92 -3.68
C TRP A 27 -0.50 9.87 -3.72
N GLN A 28 -1.54 9.59 -2.95
CA GLN A 28 -2.73 10.44 -2.79
C GLN A 28 -2.39 11.80 -2.19
N ALA A 29 -1.47 11.85 -1.23
CA ALA A 29 -0.94 13.11 -0.70
C ALA A 29 -0.24 13.96 -1.79
N CYS A 30 0.32 13.30 -2.81
CA CYS A 30 0.94 13.93 -3.97
C CYS A 30 -0.06 14.20 -5.12
N GLY A 31 -1.37 14.00 -4.91
CA GLY A 31 -2.41 14.25 -5.92
C GLY A 31 -2.62 13.13 -6.93
N TRP A 32 -2.06 11.94 -6.70
CA TRP A 32 -2.28 10.77 -7.54
C TRP A 32 -3.42 9.90 -7.00
N PRO A 33 -4.15 9.16 -7.85
CA PRO A 33 -5.25 8.31 -7.36
C PRO A 33 -4.81 7.17 -6.43
N GLN A 34 -3.66 6.56 -6.71
CA GLN A 34 -3.12 5.40 -6.02
C GLN A 34 -1.61 5.23 -6.33
N SER A 35 -0.95 4.33 -5.61
CA SER A 35 0.43 3.93 -5.86
C SER A 35 0.59 3.28 -7.24
N LYS A 36 1.61 3.69 -7.98
CA LYS A 36 1.95 3.09 -9.29
C LYS A 36 2.76 1.81 -9.17
N ASN A 37 3.14 1.45 -7.94
CA ASN A 37 3.96 0.27 -7.68
C ASN A 37 3.11 -0.99 -7.65
N TYR A 38 1.78 -0.87 -7.63
CA TYR A 38 0.82 -1.97 -7.65
C TYR A 38 0.10 -2.01 -8.99
N ASN A 39 -0.25 -3.22 -9.45
CA ASN A 39 -1.11 -3.39 -10.62
C ASN A 39 -2.60 -3.30 -10.25
N ASP A 40 -3.48 -3.40 -11.25
CA ASP A 40 -4.94 -3.34 -11.06
C ASP A 40 -5.50 -4.48 -10.19
N LYS A 41 -4.70 -5.51 -9.90
CA LYS A 41 -5.05 -6.61 -8.98
C LYS A 41 -4.56 -6.37 -7.55
N GLY A 42 -3.89 -5.25 -7.30
CA GLY A 42 -3.26 -4.94 -6.01
C GLY A 42 -1.98 -5.72 -5.74
N GLU A 43 -1.35 -6.29 -6.77
CA GLU A 43 -0.09 -7.02 -6.64
C GLU A 43 1.09 -6.06 -6.84
N TRP A 44 2.12 -6.18 -6.01
CA TRP A 44 3.35 -5.39 -6.14
C TRP A 44 4.11 -5.71 -7.43
N THR A 45 4.52 -4.66 -8.14
CA THR A 45 5.23 -4.72 -9.41
C THR A 45 6.61 -4.08 -9.38
N GLY A 46 6.94 -3.33 -8.32
CA GLY A 46 8.26 -2.71 -8.11
C GLY A 46 8.66 -1.69 -9.19
N ARG A 47 7.68 -1.09 -9.86
CA ARG A 47 7.88 -0.11 -10.93
C ARG A 47 8.39 1.24 -10.46
#